data_AF-R6VR55-F1
#
_entry.id   AF-R6VR55-F1
#
_cell.length_a   1.000
_cell.length_b   1.000
_cell.length_c   1.000
_cell.angle_alpha   90.00
_cell.angle_beta   90.00
_cell.angle_gamma   90.00
#
_symmetry.space_group_name_H-M   'P 1'
#
loop_
_entity.id
_entity.type
_entity.pdbx_description
1 polymer ?
#
loop_
_entity_poly.entity_id
_entity_poly.type
_entity_poly.pdbx_seq_one_letter_code
_entity_poly.pdbx_strand_id
1 'polypeptide(L)'
;MLPFTRITEGDDAGKWKATVRLLGVTGTEQLLTGEIRYADGNPRPTTLESDLSEALKEFNAKKTEPLTLGGTLVETPEEAEFSEFEITGWEEVDAEDVNVTL
;
A
#
# COMPACT_ATOMS: atom_id res chain seq x y z
N MET A 1 -4.58 -11.68 7.22
CA MET A 1 -5.13 -10.32 7.02
C MET A 1 -4.01 -9.34 7.34
N LEU A 2 -3.68 -8.44 6.43
CA LEU A 2 -2.64 -7.43 6.65
C LEU A 2 -3.22 -6.31 7.51
N PRO A 3 -2.68 -6.02 8.72
CA PRO A 3 -3.20 -4.94 9.54
C PRO A 3 -2.81 -3.58 8.95
N PHE A 4 -3.81 -2.71 8.78
CA PHE A 4 -3.60 -1.31 8.41
C PHE A 4 -3.80 -0.41 9.64
N THR A 5 -2.94 0.59 9.78
CA THR A 5 -3.05 1.62 10.82
C THR A 5 -3.23 2.97 10.14
N ARG A 6 -4.20 3.76 10.59
CA ARG A 6 -4.40 5.12 10.11
C ARG A 6 -3.32 6.02 10.70
N ILE A 7 -2.66 6.82 9.87
CA ILE A 7 -1.73 7.86 10.30
C ILE A 7 -2.56 9.04 10.79
N THR A 8 -2.32 9.51 12.02
CA THR A 8 -3.16 10.53 12.66
C THR A 8 -2.53 11.91 12.72
N GLU A 9 -1.23 12.02 12.49
CA GLU A 9 -0.43 13.24 12.65
C GLU A 9 0.69 13.30 11.59
N GLY A 10 1.28 14.47 11.38
CA GLY A 10 2.32 14.71 10.37
C GLY A 10 1.79 14.96 8.96
N ASP A 11 2.70 15.03 7.99
CA ASP A 11 2.37 15.34 6.58
C ASP A 11 1.54 14.23 5.92
N ASP A 12 1.61 13.01 6.46
CA ASP A 12 0.84 11.85 6.03
C ASP A 12 -0.47 11.64 6.81
N ALA A 13 -0.89 12.58 7.66
CA ALA A 13 -2.13 12.45 8.43
C ALA A 13 -3.33 12.18 7.51
N GLY A 14 -4.12 11.15 7.85
CA GLY A 14 -5.27 10.69 7.07
C GLY A 14 -4.96 9.56 6.09
N LYS A 15 -3.69 9.28 5.80
CA LYS A 15 -3.27 8.09 5.03
C LYS A 15 -3.30 6.81 5.87
N TRP A 16 -3.18 5.67 5.21
CA TRP A 16 -3.13 4.34 5.84
C TRP A 16 -1.78 3.68 5.61
N LYS A 17 -1.23 3.02 6.64
CA LYS A 17 0.04 2.31 6.60
C LYS A 17 -0.14 0.83 6.91
N ALA A 18 0.58 -0.02 6.20
CA ALA A 18 0.77 -1.43 6.54
C ALA A 18 2.25 -1.78 6.53
N THR A 19 2.65 -2.73 7.36
CA THR A 19 4.03 -3.21 7.42
C THR A 19 4.07 -4.71 7.19
N VAL A 20 4.89 -5.13 6.23
CA VAL A 20 5.13 -6.53 5.89
C VAL A 20 6.59 -6.89 6.10
N ARG A 21 6.86 -8.17 6.39
CA ARG A 21 8.22 -8.73 6.38
C ARG A 21 8.32 -9.74 5.25
N LEU A 22 9.20 -9.47 4.30
CA LEU A 22 9.45 -10.34 3.16
C LEU A 22 10.88 -10.89 3.23
N LEU A 23 11.06 -12.16 2.92
CA LEU A 23 12.39 -12.78 2.77
C LEU A 23 13.04 -12.44 1.42
N GLY A 24 12.24 -11.93 0.48
CA GLY A 24 12.61 -11.60 -0.88
C GLY A 24 11.39 -11.63 -1.79
N VAL A 25 11.58 -11.15 -3.03
CA VAL A 25 10.61 -11.25 -4.12
C VAL A 25 11.06 -12.28 -5.16
N THR A 26 10.15 -12.87 -5.90
CA THR A 26 10.45 -13.87 -6.94
C THR A 26 9.47 -13.78 -8.09
N GLY A 27 9.91 -14.14 -9.30
CA GLY A 27 9.12 -13.95 -10.51
C GLY A 27 9.24 -12.53 -11.07
N THR A 28 8.50 -12.25 -12.14
CA THR A 28 8.54 -10.96 -12.85
C THR A 28 7.45 -10.00 -12.41
N GLU A 29 6.41 -10.48 -11.72
CA GLU A 29 5.24 -9.70 -11.33
C GLU A 29 5.04 -9.75 -9.81
N GLN A 30 4.84 -8.60 -9.18
CA GLN A 30 4.59 -8.45 -7.75
C GLN A 30 3.32 -7.63 -7.54
N LEU A 31 2.18 -8.28 -7.34
CA LEU A 31 0.90 -7.60 -7.13
C LEU A 31 0.57 -7.45 -5.64
N LEU A 32 0.24 -6.23 -5.23
CA LEU A 32 -0.49 -5.96 -3.99
C LEU A 32 -1.98 -6.05 -4.28
N THR A 33 -2.66 -7.03 -3.68
CA THR A 33 -4.11 -7.19 -3.76
C THR A 33 -4.75 -6.98 -2.39
N GLY A 34 -5.91 -6.33 -2.38
CA GLY A 34 -6.68 -6.04 -1.18
C GLY A 34 -8.17 -5.95 -1.48
N GLU A 35 -8.99 -5.94 -0.44
CA GLU A 35 -10.42 -5.67 -0.55
C GLU A 35 -10.76 -4.53 0.40
N ILE A 36 -11.35 -3.46 -0.14
CA ILE A 36 -11.88 -2.36 0.65
C ILE A 36 -13.33 -2.66 0.98
N ARG A 37 -13.65 -2.67 2.27
CA ARG A 37 -15.01 -2.86 2.77
C ARG A 37 -15.51 -1.55 3.38
N TYR A 38 -16.72 -1.17 2.99
CA TYR A 38 -17.37 0.04 3.46
C TYR A 38 -18.22 -0.25 4.70
N ALA A 39 -18.40 0.77 5.53
CA ALA A 39 -19.36 0.69 6.62
C ALA A 39 -20.75 0.32 6.05
N ASP A 40 -21.51 -0.47 6.81
CA ASP A 40 -22.85 -0.93 6.43
C ASP A 40 -22.93 -1.76 5.14
N GLY A 41 -21.79 -2.16 4.57
CA GLY A 41 -21.71 -2.99 3.36
C GLY A 41 -22.21 -2.29 2.09
N ASN A 42 -22.32 -0.96 2.12
CA ASN A 42 -22.72 -0.14 0.99
C ASN A 42 -21.74 1.04 0.79
N PRO A 43 -21.08 1.17 -0.38
CA PRO A 43 -21.18 0.30 -1.56
C PRO A 43 -20.63 -1.12 -1.34
N ARG A 44 -20.78 -1.98 -2.34
CA ARG A 44 -20.21 -3.34 -2.30
C ARG A 44 -18.68 -3.26 -2.14
N PRO A 45 -18.03 -4.28 -1.54
CA PRO A 45 -16.59 -4.29 -1.44
C PRO A 45 -15.91 -4.15 -2.79
N THR A 46 -14.82 -3.39 -2.83
CA THR A 46 -14.04 -3.14 -4.04
C THR A 46 -12.68 -3.83 -3.92
N THR A 47 -12.25 -4.47 -5.00
CA THR A 47 -10.90 -5.05 -5.08
C THR A 47 -9.89 -3.95 -5.38
N LEU A 48 -8.84 -3.88 -4.57
CA LEU A 48 -7.62 -3.16 -4.87
C LEU A 48 -6.65 -4.13 -5.51
N GLU A 49 -6.10 -3.77 -6.66
CA GLU A 49 -4.96 -4.44 -7.29
C GLU A 49 -3.95 -3.39 -7.69
N SER A 50 -2.68 -3.65 -7.43
CA SER A 50 -1.62 -2.71 -7.74
C SER A 50 -0.30 -3.42 -8.02
N ASP A 51 0.35 -3.04 -9.12
CA ASP A 51 1.63 -3.60 -9.52
C ASP A 51 2.79 -2.90 -8.81
N LEU A 52 3.55 -3.65 -8.01
CA LEU A 52 4.74 -3.22 -7.27
C LEU A 52 6.04 -3.73 -7.91
N SER A 53 6.00 -4.30 -9.11
CA SER A 53 7.15 -5.00 -9.72
C SER A 53 8.36 -4.10 -9.89
N GLU A 54 8.17 -2.89 -10.42
CA GLU A 54 9.27 -1.92 -10.56
C GLU A 54 9.75 -1.40 -9.20
N ALA A 55 8.83 -1.11 -8.28
CA ALA A 55 9.17 -0.62 -6.93
C ALA A 55 9.95 -1.66 -6.10
N LEU A 56 9.71 -2.95 -6.32
CA LEU A 56 10.37 -4.05 -5.59
C LEU A 56 11.56 -4.67 -6.31
N LYS A 57 11.93 -4.16 -7.49
CA LYS A 57 12.98 -4.73 -8.36
C LYS A 57 14.34 -4.86 -7.66
N GLU A 58 14.70 -3.88 -6.83
CA GLU A 58 15.96 -3.87 -6.09
C GLU A 58 15.86 -4.48 -4.69
N PHE A 59 14.66 -4.86 -4.22
CA PHE A 59 14.43 -5.31 -2.85
C PHE A 59 15.36 -6.47 -2.47
N ASN A 60 15.57 -7.43 -3.38
CA ASN A 60 16.43 -8.58 -3.12
C ASN A 60 17.90 -8.24 -2.91
N ALA A 61 18.39 -7.11 -3.44
CA ALA A 61 19.76 -6.65 -3.27
C ALA A 61 19.97 -5.90 -1.94
N LYS A 62 18.91 -5.29 -1.39
CA LYS A 62 18.94 -4.43 -0.19
C LYS A 62 18.04 -4.94 0.94
N LYS A 63 17.96 -6.27 1.14
CA LYS A 63 17.03 -6.90 2.10
C LYS A 63 17.22 -6.49 3.57
N THR A 64 18.38 -5.93 3.91
CA THR A 64 18.68 -5.45 5.27
C THR A 64 18.16 -4.05 5.55
N GLU A 65 17.72 -3.35 4.51
CA GLU A 65 17.22 -1.97 4.60
C GLU A 65 15.68 -1.99 4.54
N PRO A 66 14.99 -1.26 5.44
CA PRO A 66 13.55 -1.13 5.35
C PRO A 66 13.18 -0.34 4.09
N LEU A 67 12.26 -0.86 3.29
CA LEU A 67 11.70 -0.18 2.12
C LEU A 67 10.31 0.34 2.48
N THR A 68 10.09 1.64 2.29
CA THR A 68 8.77 2.27 2.43
C THR A 68 8.31 2.75 1.07
N LEU A 69 7.11 2.31 0.67
CA LEU A 69 6.51 2.70 -0.60
C LEU A 69 5.28 3.58 -0.33
N GLY A 70 5.25 4.74 -0.97
CA GLY A 70 4.09 5.64 -1.00
C GLY A 70 3.38 5.51 -2.34
N GLY A 71 2.09 5.18 -2.33
CA GLY A 71 1.26 5.10 -3.53
C GLY A 71 0.30 6.29 -3.60
N THR A 72 0.00 6.74 -4.82
CA THR A 72 -0.96 7.83 -5.03
C THR A 72 -2.29 7.25 -5.51
N LEU A 73 -3.37 7.70 -4.87
CA LEU A 73 -4.71 7.44 -5.38
C LEU A 73 -4.95 8.37 -6.57
N VAL A 74 -5.11 7.79 -7.76
CA VAL A 74 -5.22 8.57 -9.01
C VAL A 74 -6.50 9.41 -9.02
N GLU A 75 -7.61 8.84 -8.53
CA GLU A 75 -8.90 9.51 -8.42
C GLU A 75 -9.61 9.09 -7.14
N THR A 76 -10.17 10.05 -6.38
CA THR A 76 -11.13 9.71 -5.32
C THR A 76 -12.43 9.35 -6.03
N PRO A 77 -12.87 8.08 -6.02
CA PRO A 77 -14.05 7.70 -6.78
C PRO A 77 -15.28 8.47 -6.31
N GLU A 78 -16.03 9.05 -7.25
CA GLU A 78 -17.35 9.59 -6.94
C GLU A 78 -18.31 8.44 -6.59
N GLU A 79 -19.45 8.73 -5.96
CA GLU A 79 -20.40 7.71 -5.47
C GLU A 79 -20.85 6.70 -6.55
N ALA A 80 -20.76 7.08 -7.83
CA ALA A 80 -21.09 6.23 -8.98
C ALA A 80 -19.91 5.36 -9.49
N GLU A 81 -18.67 5.63 -9.06
CA GLU A 81 -17.43 5.08 -9.63
C GLU A 81 -16.61 4.24 -8.62
N PHE A 82 -17.16 3.96 -7.43
CA PHE A 82 -16.52 3.18 -6.36
C PHE A 82 -16.01 1.77 -6.75
N SER A 83 -16.27 1.30 -7.96
CA SER A 83 -15.85 0.00 -8.50
C SER A 83 -14.50 -0.01 -9.24
N GLU A 84 -13.93 1.15 -9.60
CA GLU A 84 -12.63 1.25 -10.28
C GLU A 84 -11.76 2.30 -9.59
N PHE A 85 -10.96 1.89 -8.61
CA PHE A 85 -9.85 2.73 -8.13
C PHE A 85 -8.55 1.96 -8.23
N GLU A 86 -7.54 2.62 -8.78
CA GLU A 86 -6.19 2.11 -8.93
C GLU A 86 -5.26 2.96 -8.07
N ILE A 87 -4.42 2.30 -7.28
CA ILE A 87 -3.28 2.96 -6.64
C ILE A 87 -2.10 2.78 -7.59
N THR A 88 -1.57 3.89 -8.09
CA THR A 88 -0.42 3.89 -9.00
C THR A 88 0.68 4.80 -8.48
N GLY A 89 1.79 4.85 -9.22
CA GLY A 89 2.89 5.78 -8.92
C GLY A 89 3.57 5.46 -7.61
N TRP A 90 3.74 4.18 -7.27
CA TRP A 90 4.49 3.79 -6.07
C TRP A 90 5.94 4.27 -6.17
N GLU A 91 6.33 5.08 -5.20
CA GLU A 91 7.69 5.59 -5.07
C GLU A 91 8.27 5.23 -3.70
N GLU A 92 9.59 5.07 -3.65
CA GLU A 92 10.31 4.94 -2.39
C GLU A 92 10.25 6.30 -1.66
N VAL A 93 9.76 6.28 -0.42
CA VAL A 93 9.63 7.47 0.41
C VAL A 93 10.45 7.32 1.69
N ASP A 94 10.90 8.44 2.25
CA ASP A 94 11.59 8.45 3.53
C ASP A 94 10.67 7.91 4.63
N ALA A 95 11.17 6.92 5.36
CA ALA A 95 10.43 6.33 6.46
C ALA A 95 10.55 7.25 7.69
N GLU A 96 9.57 8.12 7.93
CA GLU A 96 9.47 8.81 9.22
C GLU A 96 9.18 7.76 10.33
N ASP A 97 10.23 7.53 11.14
CA ASP A 97 10.32 6.70 12.35
C ASP A 97 9.48 5.40 12.37
N VAL A 98 9.99 4.35 11.71
CA VAL A 98 9.52 2.98 11.93
C VAL A 98 10.20 2.44 13.19
N ASN A 99 9.60 2.70 14.35
CA ASN A 99 10.02 2.08 15.61
C ASN A 99 9.73 0.56 15.56
N VAL A 100 10.72 -0.23 15.15
CA VAL A 100 10.69 -1.69 15.28
C VAL A 100 11.18 -2.04 16.69
N THR A 101 10.26 -2.20 17.63
CA THR A 101 10.57 -2.87 18.90
C THR A 101 10.62 -4.38 18.68
N LEU A 102 11.73 -5.01 19.10
CA LEU A 102 11.97 -6.46 19.05
C LEU A 102 11.20 -7.21 20.15
#